data_AF-A0A7C7LA38-F1
#
_entry.id   AF-A0A7C7LA38-F1
#
_cell.length_a   1.000
_cell.length_b   1.000
_cell.length_c   1.000
_cell.angle_alpha   90.00
_cell.angle_beta   90.00
_cell.angle_gamma   90.00
#
_symmetry.space_group_name_H-M   'P 1'
#
loop_
_entity.id
_entity.type
_entity.pdbx_description
1 polymer ?
#
loop_
_entity_poly.entity_id
_entity_poly.type
_entity_poly.pdbx_seq_one_letter_code
_entity_poly.pdbx_strand_id
1 'polypeptide(L)'
;MQFDEYKASLGATKLWNSGLSTSVSLNLGQRGFIGDFPLLAKPRQDVFAGLTMTIHHNDFTYFGFTPNLSCSYLKNVSNVALFDYSVSQCGVRISREF
;
A
#
# COMPACT_ATOMS: atom_id res chain seq x y z
N MET A 1 -16.08 -2.59 -11.96
CA MET A 1 -17.19 -2.89 -11.03
C MET A 1 -17.28 -1.73 -10.06
N GLN A 2 -18.48 -1.23 -9.78
CA GLN A 2 -18.70 -0.16 -8.82
C GLN A 2 -18.70 -0.74 -7.40
N PHE A 3 -18.14 -0.02 -6.43
CA PHE A 3 -18.11 -0.42 -5.03
C PHE A 3 -18.10 0.80 -4.13
N ASP A 4 -18.60 0.62 -2.92
CA ASP A 4 -18.38 1.54 -1.81
C ASP A 4 -17.18 1.08 -0.99
N GLU A 5 -16.34 2.02 -0.56
CA GLU A 5 -15.15 1.74 0.23
C GLU A 5 -15.14 2.55 1.52
N TYR A 6 -14.89 1.86 2.62
CA TYR A 6 -14.53 2.47 3.89
C TYR A 6 -13.11 2.08 4.23
N LYS A 7 -12.25 3.08 4.49
CA LYS A 7 -10.85 2.86 4.80
C LYS A 7 -10.40 3.74 5.95
N ALA A 8 -9.59 3.16 6.84
CA ALA A 8 -8.81 3.85 7.84
C ALA A 8 -7.32 3.68 7.54
N SER A 9 -6.55 4.74 7.75
CA SER A 9 -5.10 4.73 7.56
C SER A 9 -4.40 5.35 8.74
N LEU A 10 -3.34 4.69 9.20
CA LEU A 10 -2.44 5.21 10.23
C LEU A 10 -1.03 5.27 9.65
N GLY A 11 -0.33 6.36 9.91
CA GLY A 11 1.02 6.57 9.39
C GLY A 11 1.91 7.20 10.46
N ALA A 12 3.17 6.77 10.49
CA ALA A 12 4.21 7.38 11.29
C ALA A 12 5.44 7.62 10.41
N THR A 13 6.00 8.81 10.53
CA THR A 13 7.23 9.20 9.84
C THR A 13 8.24 9.68 10.86
N LYS A 14 9.47 9.19 10.75
CA LYS A 14 10.61 9.63 11.53
C LYS A 14 11.65 10.24 10.61
N LEU A 15 12.02 11.48 10.92
CA LEU A 15 13.16 12.17 10.34
C LEU A 15 14.36 11.95 11.26
N TRP A 16 15.49 11.59 10.65
CA TRP A 16 16.77 11.38 11.31
C TRP A 16 17.70 12.55 10.99
N ASN A 17 18.63 12.85 11.91
CA ASN A 17 19.52 14.01 11.77
C ASN A 17 20.47 13.94 10.57
N SER A 18 20.59 12.79 9.90
CA SER A 18 21.45 12.58 8.72
C SER A 18 20.73 12.81 7.39
N GLY A 19 19.52 13.35 7.39
CA GLY A 19 18.69 13.46 6.17
C GLY A 19 17.98 12.18 5.77
N LEU A 20 18.15 11.09 6.53
CA LEU A 20 17.36 9.88 6.39
C LEU A 20 15.92 10.14 6.88
N SER A 21 14.95 9.56 6.20
CA SER A 21 13.55 9.52 6.57
C SER A 21 13.05 8.08 6.48
N THR A 22 12.36 7.63 7.52
CA THR A 22 11.70 6.33 7.55
C THR A 22 10.23 6.53 7.81
N SER A 23 9.38 5.93 6.99
CA SER A 23 7.94 5.99 7.12
C SER A 23 7.35 4.58 7.18
N VAL A 24 6.35 4.42 8.02
CA VAL A 24 5.50 3.23 8.05
C VAL A 24 4.04 3.65 7.99
N SER A 25 3.24 2.94 7.21
CA SER A 25 1.80 3.16 7.13
C SER A 25 1.04 1.85 7.12
N LEU A 26 -0.06 1.84 7.86
CA LEU A 26 -1.03 0.77 7.93
C LEU A 26 -2.34 1.25 7.32
N ASN A 27 -2.93 0.44 6.47
CA ASN A 27 -4.23 0.70 5.84
C ASN A 27 -5.15 -0.48 6.13
N LEU A 28 -6.34 -0.22 6.63
CA LEU A 28 -7.38 -1.22 6.84
C LEU A 28 -8.65 -0.72 6.16
N GLY A 29 -9.33 -1.58 5.42
CA GLY A 29 -10.57 -1.16 4.78
C GLY A 29 -11.43 -2.31 4.31
N GLN A 30 -12.62 -1.94 3.86
CA GLN A 30 -13.61 -2.85 3.34
C GLN A 30 -14.17 -2.28 2.03
N ARG A 31 -14.36 -3.15 1.03
CA ARG A 31 -14.99 -2.84 -0.25
C ARG A 31 -16.25 -3.67 -0.42
N GLY A 32 -17.39 -3.00 -0.56
CA GLY A 32 -18.68 -3.62 -0.87
C GLY A 32 -19.03 -3.37 -2.33
N PHE A 33 -19.03 -4.42 -3.15
CA PHE A 33 -19.32 -4.29 -4.57
C PHE A 33 -20.83 -4.20 -4.81
N ILE A 34 -21.22 -3.39 -5.79
CA ILE A 34 -22.63 -3.24 -6.19
C ILE A 34 -22.95 -4.28 -7.26
N GLY A 35 -24.02 -5.03 -7.02
CA GLY A 35 -24.49 -6.11 -7.89
C GLY A 35 -23.96 -7.48 -7.49
N ASP A 36 -24.70 -8.51 -7.89
CA ASP A 36 -24.35 -9.89 -7.60
C ASP A 36 -23.10 -10.32 -8.37
N PHE A 37 -22.23 -11.05 -7.69
CA PHE A 37 -21.04 -11.60 -8.34
C PHE A 37 -21.47 -12.78 -9.24
N PRO A 38 -21.02 -12.89 -10.50
CA PRO A 38 -21.39 -14.01 -11.36
C PRO A 38 -21.17 -15.36 -10.67
N LEU A 39 -22.17 -16.24 -10.69
CA LEU A 39 -22.17 -17.55 -10.00
C LEU A 39 -22.30 -17.49 -8.47
N LEU A 40 -22.51 -16.32 -7.89
CA LEU A 40 -22.98 -16.13 -6.52
C LEU A 40 -24.28 -15.31 -6.53
N ALA A 41 -25.32 -15.76 -5.82
CA ALA A 41 -26.56 -14.99 -5.64
C ALA A 41 -26.41 -13.87 -4.58
N LYS A 42 -25.21 -13.29 -4.46
CA LYS A 42 -24.91 -12.22 -3.51
C LYS A 42 -23.76 -11.34 -4.01
N PRO A 43 -23.70 -10.07 -3.57
CA PRO A 43 -22.59 -9.20 -3.89
C PRO A 43 -21.26 -9.66 -3.26
N ARG A 44 -20.16 -9.31 -3.92
CA ARG A 44 -18.81 -9.53 -3.38
C ARG A 44 -18.53 -8.52 -2.26
N GLN A 45 -17.89 -9.01 -1.20
CA GLN A 45 -17.42 -8.20 -0.08
C GLN A 45 -15.98 -8.56 0.25
N ASP A 46 -15.15 -7.53 0.35
CA ASP A 46 -13.72 -7.67 0.57
C ASP A 46 -13.29 -6.89 1.80
N VAL A 47 -12.42 -7.49 2.61
CA VAL A 47 -11.70 -6.82 3.68
C VAL A 47 -10.22 -6.85 3.34
N PHE A 48 -9.56 -5.70 3.42
CA PHE A 48 -8.14 -5.60 3.11
C PHE A 48 -7.34 -4.96 4.23
N ALA A 49 -6.11 -5.43 4.37
CA ALA A 49 -5.10 -4.89 5.27
C ALA A 49 -3.78 -4.70 4.52
N GLY A 50 -3.23 -3.49 4.58
CA GLY A 50 -1.99 -3.09 3.92
C GLY A 50 -0.98 -2.54 4.90
N LEU A 51 0.28 -2.86 4.71
CA LEU A 51 1.43 -2.30 5.42
C LEU A 51 2.44 -1.81 4.39
N THR A 52 2.86 -0.56 4.49
CA THR A 52 3.89 0.02 3.63
C THR A 52 5.00 0.60 4.51
N MET A 53 6.24 0.25 4.18
CA MET A 53 7.44 0.83 4.77
C MET A 53 8.23 1.52 3.67
N THR A 54 8.71 2.73 3.96
CA THR A 54 9.51 3.51 3.04
C THR A 54 10.74 4.03 3.76
N ILE A 55 11.90 3.89 3.12
CA ILE A 55 13.17 4.45 3.55
C ILE A 55 13.66 5.37 2.44
N HIS A 56 13.93 6.61 2.80
CA HIS A 56 14.39 7.63 1.87
C HIS A 56 15.52 8.43 2.50
N HIS A 57 16.51 8.86 1.72
CA HIS A 57 17.61 9.65 2.24
C HIS A 57 17.73 10.95 1.44
N ASN A 58 17.26 12.06 2.00
CA ASN A 58 17.23 13.37 1.35
C ASN A 58 18.64 13.91 1.09
N ASP A 59 19.56 13.72 2.05
CA ASP A 59 20.89 14.36 2.00
C ASP A 59 21.96 13.49 1.31
N PHE A 60 21.63 12.24 0.93
CA PHE A 60 22.54 11.34 0.23
C PHE A 60 22.35 11.57 -1.26
N THR A 61 23.02 12.60 -1.76
CA THR A 61 23.11 12.91 -3.19
C THR A 61 24.41 12.33 -3.74
N TYR A 62 24.39 11.07 -4.16
CA TYR A 62 25.50 10.54 -4.96
C TYR A 62 25.27 10.99 -6.41
N PHE A 63 26.04 11.99 -6.89
CA PHE A 63 25.86 12.61 -8.22
C PHE A 63 24.46 13.21 -8.49
N GLY A 64 23.78 13.72 -7.45
CA GLY A 64 22.43 14.30 -7.58
C GLY A 64 21.30 13.26 -7.64
N PHE A 65 21.60 11.98 -7.37
CA PHE A 65 20.60 10.92 -7.26
C PHE A 65 20.18 10.69 -5.82
N THR A 66 18.87 10.65 -5.58
CA THR A 66 18.25 10.39 -4.27
C THR A 66 17.54 9.03 -4.30
N PRO A 67 18.03 8.01 -3.59
CA PRO A 67 17.39 6.71 -3.56
C PRO A 67 16.18 6.69 -2.61
N ASN A 68 15.17 5.93 -2.98
CA ASN A 68 13.98 5.66 -2.19
C ASN A 68 13.68 4.16 -2.29
N LEU A 69 13.69 3.48 -1.15
CA LEU A 69 13.26 2.10 -1.04
C LEU A 69 11.85 2.07 -0.46
N SER A 70 10.93 1.39 -1.13
CA SER A 70 9.58 1.17 -0.61
C SER A 70 9.21 -0.29 -0.72
N CYS A 71 8.73 -0.86 0.38
CA CYS A 71 8.17 -2.19 0.46
C CYS A 71 6.73 -2.11 0.96
N SER A 72 5.85 -2.88 0.35
CA SER A 72 4.44 -2.96 0.70
C SER A 72 3.98 -4.41 0.74
N TYR A 73 3.08 -4.68 1.67
CA TYR A 73 2.36 -5.92 1.80
C TYR A 73 0.87 -5.62 1.85
N LEU A 74 0.07 -6.29 1.04
CA LEU A 74 -1.38 -6.18 1.01
C LEU A 74 -1.97 -7.58 1.13
N LYS A 75 -2.92 -7.76 2.05
CA LYS A 75 -3.76 -8.94 2.12
C LYS A 75 -5.21 -8.53 1.88
N ASN A 76 -5.89 -9.24 0.97
CA ASN A 76 -7.31 -9.06 0.67
C ASN A 76 -8.02 -10.38 0.90
N VAL A 77 -9.02 -10.39 1.77
CA VAL A 77 -9.88 -11.56 2.03
C VAL A 77 -11.26 -11.24 1.48
N SER A 78 -11.82 -12.17 0.72
CA SER A 78 -13.09 -11.98 0.03
C SER A 78 -14.05 -13.14 0.29
N ASN A 79 -15.35 -12.88 0.24
CA ASN A 79 -16.37 -13.93 0.22
C ASN A 79 -16.39 -14.72 -1.11
N VAL A 80 -15.64 -14.27 -2.12
CA VAL A 80 -15.41 -14.97 -3.39
C VAL A 80 -13.96 -15.43 -3.43
N ALA A 81 -13.72 -16.74 -3.36
CA ALA A 81 -12.37 -17.32 -3.23
C ALA A 81 -11.38 -16.88 -4.34
N LEU A 82 -11.89 -16.58 -5.54
CA LEU A 82 -11.08 -16.07 -6.66
C LEU A 82 -10.43 -14.70 -6.37
N PHE A 83 -10.87 -13.98 -5.33
CA PHE A 83 -10.36 -12.67 -4.92
C PHE A 83 -9.74 -12.67 -3.52
N ASP A 84 -9.42 -13.84 -2.98
CA ASP A 84 -8.51 -13.95 -1.83
C ASP A 84 -7.08 -13.94 -2.35
N TYR A 85 -6.31 -12.92 -1.97
CA TYR A 85 -4.94 -12.78 -2.43
C TYR A 85 -4.07 -11.99 -1.47
N SER A 86 -2.76 -12.21 -1.58
CA SER A 86 -1.75 -11.35 -0.98
C SER A 86 -0.78 -10.85 -2.02
N VAL A 87 -0.31 -9.62 -1.85
CA VAL A 87 0.69 -8.99 -2.71
C VAL A 87 1.81 -8.46 -1.83
N SER A 88 3.03 -8.88 -2.14
CA SER A 88 4.26 -8.29 -1.60
C SER A 88 4.99 -7.59 -2.73
N GLN A 89 5.28 -6.31 -2.56
CA GLN A 89 6.00 -5.53 -3.57
C GLN A 89 7.06 -4.68 -2.91
N CYS A 90 8.31 -4.85 -3.34
CA CYS A 90 9.42 -3.99 -2.98
C CYS A 90 9.99 -3.34 -4.23
N GLY A 91 10.35 -2.07 -4.14
CA GLY A 91 10.91 -1.31 -5.24
C GLY A 91 11.94 -0.31 -4.75
N VAL A 92 12.95 -0.10 -5.58
CA VAL A 92 13.91 1.00 -5.43
C VAL A 92 13.61 2.01 -6.52
N ARG A 93 13.34 3.25 -6.11
CA ARG A 93 13.22 4.40 -6.99
C ARG A 93 14.43 5.28 -6.81
N ILE A 94 15.01 5.71 -7.91
CA ILE A 94 16.10 6.70 -7.92
C ILE A 94 15.54 7.94 -8.62
N SER A 95 15.59 9.10 -7.96
CA SER A 95 15.21 10.39 -8.54
C SER A 95 16.43 11.29 -8.69
N ARG A 96 16.43 12.17 -9.69
CA ARG A 96 17.43 13.21 -9.89
C ARG A 96 16.71 14.53 -10.12
N GLU A 97 17.08 15.54 -9.35
CA GLU A 97 16.66 16.92 -9.59
C GLU A 97 17.65 17.57 -10.57
N PHE A 98 17.13 18.35 -11.52
CA PHE A 98 17.89 19.04 -12.58
C PHE A 98 17.83 20.55 -12.39
#